data_AF-A0A1K1YYH0-F1
#
_entry.id   AF-A0A1K1YYH0-F1
#
_cell.length_a   1.000
_cell.length_b   1.000
_cell.length_c   1.000
_cell.angle_alpha   90.00
_cell.angle_beta   90.00
_cell.angle_gamma   90.00
#
_symmetry.space_group_name_H-M   'P 1'
#
loop_
_entity.id
_entity.type
_entity.pdbx_description
1 polymer ?
#
loop_
_entity_poly.entity_id
_entity_poly.type
_entity_poly.pdbx_seq_one_letter_code
_entity_poly.pdbx_strand_id
1 'polypeptide(L)'
;MAKVRSDTYALNDGESAHGVRTLAVPVLDGAGHARFALAVRATPSVITDARTDWFLAQARSCARALEVLLLSPAERRTPAARALSSLGCRCRVAR
;
A
#
# COMPACT_ATOMS: atom_id res chain seq x y z
N MET A 1 -12.89 7.17 0.91
CA MET A 1 -12.59 6.27 -0.22
C MET A 1 -11.75 6.92 -1.33
N ALA A 2 -12.07 8.13 -1.80
CA ALA A 2 -11.30 8.81 -2.85
C ALA A 2 -9.81 9.05 -2.50
N LYS A 3 -9.51 9.44 -1.25
CA LYS A 3 -8.13 9.72 -0.78
C LYS A 3 -7.22 8.48 -0.78
N VAL A 4 -7.72 7.33 -0.32
CA VAL A 4 -6.98 6.04 -0.34
C VAL A 4 -6.64 5.59 -1.76
N ARG A 5 -7.53 5.87 -2.73
CA ARG A 5 -7.30 5.55 -4.15
C ARG A 5 -6.26 6.47 -4.81
N SER A 6 -6.21 7.73 -4.39
CA SER A 6 -5.18 8.69 -4.82
C SER A 6 -3.80 8.34 -4.25
N ASP A 7 -3.75 7.98 -2.97
CA ASP A 7 -2.49 7.86 -2.25
C ASP A 7 -1.94 6.43 -2.25
N THR A 8 -2.73 5.43 -2.68
CA THR A 8 -2.43 3.98 -2.72
C THR A 8 -2.13 3.35 -1.36
N TYR A 9 -2.50 4.02 -0.26
CA TYR A 9 -2.44 3.49 1.10
C TYR A 9 -3.59 4.04 1.95
N ALA A 10 -3.89 3.35 3.05
CA ALA A 10 -4.81 3.83 4.09
C ALA A 10 -4.03 4.13 5.37
N LEU A 11 -4.28 5.29 5.97
CA LEU A 11 -3.83 5.64 7.32
C LEU A 11 -5.05 5.69 8.22
N ASN A 12 -4.97 5.02 9.36
CA ASN A 12 -5.99 5.02 10.40
C ASN A 12 -5.36 5.37 11.74
N ASP A 13 -5.82 6.46 12.33
CA ASP A 13 -5.32 6.99 13.60
C ASP A 13 -6.39 6.86 14.68
N GLY A 14 -6.29 5.82 15.49
CA GLY A 14 -7.13 5.65 16.68
C GLY A 14 -8.55 5.12 16.43
N GLU A 15 -8.98 4.91 15.18
CA GLU A 15 -10.35 4.40 14.92
C GLU A 15 -10.49 2.91 15.26
N SER A 16 -9.40 2.14 15.20
CA SER A 16 -9.41 0.69 15.54
C SER A 16 -9.10 0.39 17.01
N ALA A 17 -8.31 1.24 17.67
CA ALA A 17 -7.93 1.14 19.09
C ALA A 17 -7.28 2.46 19.52
N HIS A 18 -7.58 2.94 20.73
CA HIS A 18 -6.95 4.16 21.26
C HIS A 18 -5.43 4.00 21.35
N GLY A 19 -4.70 5.02 20.90
CA GLY A 19 -3.24 5.03 20.92
C GLY A 19 -2.57 4.17 19.84
N VAL A 20 -3.31 3.68 18.84
CA VAL A 20 -2.76 2.91 17.71
C VAL A 20 -2.94 3.67 16.40
N ARG A 21 -1.83 3.80 15.67
CA ARG A 21 -1.77 4.25 14.28
C ARG A 21 -1.50 3.05 13.38
N THR A 22 -2.29 2.94 12.31
CA THR A 22 -2.23 1.85 11.34
C THR A 22 -1.98 2.41 9.95
N LEU A 23 -0.94 1.91 9.28
CA LEU A 23 -0.68 2.11 7.86
C LEU A 23 -1.03 0.83 7.12
N ALA A 24 -1.84 0.90 6.08
CA ALA A 24 -2.17 -0.26 5.26
C ALA A 24 -1.89 0.00 3.77
N VAL A 25 -1.23 -0.95 3.12
CA VAL A 25 -0.96 -0.93 1.68
C VAL A 25 -1.59 -2.17 1.02
N PRO A 26 -2.12 -2.05 -0.21
CA PRO A 26 -2.77 -3.18 -0.86
C PRO A 26 -1.73 -4.14 -1.46
N VAL A 27 -2.09 -5.43 -1.49
CA VAL A 27 -1.47 -6.45 -2.35
C VAL A 27 -2.35 -6.54 -3.60
N LEU A 28 -1.78 -6.17 -4.75
CA LEU A 28 -2.52 -6.04 -6.00
C LEU A 28 -2.30 -7.26 -6.91
N ASP A 29 -3.37 -7.69 -7.59
CA ASP A 29 -3.28 -8.66 -8.68
C ASP A 29 -2.78 -8.03 -10.01
N GLY A 30 -2.67 -8.87 -11.04
CA GLY A 30 -2.31 -8.49 -12.41
C GLY A 30 -3.17 -7.37 -13.02
N ALA A 31 -4.44 -7.26 -12.60
CA ALA A 31 -5.38 -6.24 -13.07
C ALA A 31 -5.33 -4.95 -12.22
N GLY A 32 -4.51 -4.93 -11.15
CA GLY A 32 -4.42 -3.80 -10.23
C GLY A 32 -5.52 -3.77 -9.18
N HIS A 33 -6.26 -4.86 -8.98
CA HIS A 33 -7.24 -4.97 -7.91
C HIS A 33 -6.58 -5.41 -6.61
N ALA A 34 -7.00 -4.81 -5.50
CA ALA A 34 -6.59 -5.27 -4.18
C ALA A 34 -7.21 -6.63 -3.86
N ARG A 35 -6.37 -7.64 -3.64
CA ARG A 35 -6.78 -8.98 -3.19
C ARG A 35 -6.58 -9.14 -1.68
N PHE A 36 -5.53 -8.52 -1.16
CA PHE A 36 -5.20 -8.47 0.28
C PHE A 36 -4.68 -7.07 0.66
N ALA A 37 -4.43 -6.85 1.94
CA ALA A 37 -3.75 -5.67 2.45
C ALA A 37 -2.73 -6.05 3.52
N LEU A 38 -1.57 -5.40 3.49
CA LEU A 38 -0.58 -5.45 4.56
C LEU A 38 -0.75 -4.24 5.47
N ALA A 39 -1.03 -4.49 6.75
CA ALA A 39 -1.18 -3.45 7.77
C ALA A 39 0.02 -3.46 8.73
N VAL A 40 0.62 -2.29 8.93
CA VAL A 40 1.64 -2.02 9.95
C VAL A 40 0.98 -1.20 11.05
N ARG A 41 1.09 -1.67 12.31
CA ARG A 41 0.46 -1.04 13.47
C ARG A 41 1.51 -0.71 14.51
N ALA A 42 1.48 0.50 15.05
CA ALA A 42 2.26 0.91 16.21
C ALA A 42 1.59 2.12 16.87
N THR A 43 2.23 2.69 17.89
CA THR A 43 1.77 3.95 18.48
C THR A 43 2.05 5.14 17.53
N PRO A 44 1.29 6.25 17.62
CA PRO A 44 1.60 7.48 16.90
C PRO A 44 2.99 8.05 17.18
N SER A 45 3.57 7.74 18.35
CA SER A 45 4.96 8.12 18.69
C SER A 45 6.01 7.34 17.89
N VAL A 46 5.67 6.15 17.37
CA VAL A 46 6.57 5.33 16.53
C VAL A 46 6.35 5.64 15.06
N ILE A 47 5.09 5.60 14.60
CA ILE A 47 4.71 5.98 13.23
C ILE A 47 4.37 7.47 13.24
N THR A 48 5.39 8.32 13.35
CA THR A 48 5.17 9.76 13.26
C THR A 48 4.88 10.18 11.81
N ASP A 49 4.32 11.37 11.61
CA ASP A 49 4.06 11.90 10.26
C ASP A 49 5.36 11.97 9.45
N ALA A 50 6.46 12.43 10.06
CA ALA A 50 7.79 12.49 9.45
C ALA A 50 8.37 11.12 9.07
N ARG A 51 7.91 10.03 9.69
CA ARG A 51 8.37 8.65 9.39
C ARG A 51 7.39 7.88 8.51
N THR A 52 6.23 8.46 8.18
CA THR A 52 5.16 7.77 7.46
C THR A 52 5.63 7.29 6.10
N ASP A 53 6.33 8.12 5.33
CA ASP A 53 6.85 7.74 4.01
C ASP A 53 7.85 6.57 4.06
N TRP A 54 8.68 6.53 5.10
CA TRP A 54 9.62 5.43 5.31
C TRP A 54 8.87 4.11 5.58
N PHE A 55 7.88 4.12 6.49
CA PHE A 55 7.06 2.95 6.76
C PHE A 55 6.27 2.49 5.52
N LEU A 56 5.74 3.44 4.74
CA LEU A 56 5.04 3.13 3.49
C LEU A 56 5.97 2.48 2.46
N ALA A 57 7.21 2.95 2.33
CA ALA A 57 8.19 2.34 1.44
C ALA A 57 8.49 0.88 1.85
N GLN A 58 8.69 0.63 3.15
CA GLN A 58 8.93 -0.71 3.68
C GLN A 58 7.70 -1.61 3.47
N ALA A 59 6.52 -1.15 3.86
CA ALA A 59 5.28 -1.90 3.71
C ALA A 59 5.01 -2.24 2.24
N ARG A 60 5.23 -1.31 1.30
CA ARG A 60 5.11 -1.59 -0.14
C ARG A 60 6.09 -2.65 -0.63
N SER A 61 7.32 -2.66 -0.09
CA SER A 61 8.30 -3.70 -0.41
C SER A 61 7.84 -5.08 0.05
N CYS A 62 7.38 -5.16 1.30
CA CYS A 62 6.81 -6.40 1.86
C CYS A 62 5.57 -6.85 1.08
N ALA A 63 4.66 -5.93 0.72
CA ALA A 63 3.47 -6.25 -0.05
C ALA A 63 3.81 -6.86 -1.43
N ARG A 64 4.86 -6.37 -2.10
CA ARG A 64 5.35 -6.99 -3.35
C ARG A 64 5.89 -8.40 -3.14
N ALA A 65 6.57 -8.65 -2.03
CA ALA A 65 7.03 -10.00 -1.70
C ALA A 65 5.85 -10.94 -1.41
N LEU A 66 4.82 -10.43 -0.72
CA LEU A 66 3.60 -11.18 -0.42
C LEU A 66 2.82 -11.60 -1.67
N GLU A 67 2.92 -10.87 -2.80
CA GLU A 67 2.31 -11.32 -4.06
C GLU A 67 2.81 -12.72 -4.49
N VAL A 68 4.05 -13.07 -4.19
CA VAL A 68 4.60 -14.39 -4.53
C VAL A 68 3.99 -15.49 -3.65
N LEU A 69 3.73 -15.17 -2.39
CA LEU A 69 3.25 -16.14 -1.40
C LEU A 69 1.72 -16.28 -1.40
N LEU A 70 1.00 -15.20 -1.67
CA LEU A 70 -0.45 -15.12 -1.49
C LEU A 70 -1.23 -15.23 -2.80
N LEU A 71 -0.61 -14.96 -3.95
CA LEU A 71 -1.28 -15.03 -5.26
C LEU A 71 -0.80 -16.24 -6.05
N SER A 72 -1.73 -16.89 -6.75
CA SER A 72 -1.38 -17.89 -7.75
C SER A 72 -0.52 -17.25 -8.85
N PRO A 73 0.31 -18.02 -9.57
CA PRO A 73 1.12 -17.47 -10.66
C PRO A 73 0.32 -16.68 -11.70
N ALA A 74 -0.92 -17.08 -11.99
CA ALA A 74 -1.80 -16.42 -12.94
C ALA A 74 -2.34 -15.07 -12.45
N GLU A 75 -2.42 -14.86 -11.13
CA GLU A 75 -2.92 -13.62 -10.53
C GLU A 75 -1.82 -12.58 -10.30
N ARG A 76 -0.53 -12.93 -10.48
CA ARG A 76 0.60 -12.03 -10.16
C ARG A 76 0.80 -10.97 -11.23
N ARG A 77 1.21 -9.78 -10.78
CA ARG A 77 1.68 -8.71 -11.67
C ARG A 77 2.99 -9.09 -12.35
N THR A 78 3.11 -8.71 -13.63
CA THR A 78 4.39 -8.81 -14.34
C THR A 78 5.42 -7.84 -13.74
N PRO A 79 6.73 -8.10 -13.89
CA PRO A 79 7.78 -7.19 -13.42
C PRO A 79 7.61 -5.75 -13.95
N ALA A 80 7.17 -5.60 -15.21
CA ALA A 80 6.89 -4.30 -15.82
C ALA A 80 5.72 -3.56 -15.14
N ALA A 81 4.63 -4.27 -14.81
CA ALA A 81 3.48 -3.70 -14.10
C ALA A 81 3.83 -3.27 -12.66
N ARG A 82 4.80 -3.94 -12.01
CA ARG A 82 5.29 -3.57 -10.68
C ARG A 82 6.10 -2.27 -10.70
N ALA A 83 6.96 -2.07 -11.70
CA ALA A 83 7.78 -0.86 -11.84
C ALA A 83 6.95 0.42 -12.10
N LEU A 84 5.86 0.28 -12.85
CA LEU A 84 4.90 1.36 -13.11
C LEU A 84 4.11 1.80 -11.87
N SER A 85 4.07 0.96 -10.82
CA SER A 85 3.40 1.30 -9.56
C SER A 85 4.32 2.00 -8.55
N SER A 86 5.65 1.95 -8.75
CA SER A 86 6.64 2.63 -7.89
C SER A 86 6.96 4.05 -8.31
N LEU A 87 6.78 4.39 -9.59
CA LEU A 87 6.65 5.78 -10.02
C LEU A 87 5.18 6.14 -9.89
N GLY A 88 4.82 7.01 -8.94
CA GLY A 88 3.43 7.46 -8.78
C GLY A 88 2.80 7.76 -10.14
N CYS A 89 1.73 7.02 -10.46
CA CYS A 89 1.04 7.11 -11.74
C CYS A 89 0.51 8.53 -11.90
N ARG A 90 1.23 9.39 -12.65
CA ARG A 90 0.70 10.68 -13.09
C ARG A 90 -0.35 10.37 -14.16
N CYS A 91 -1.61 10.27 -13.75
CA CYS A 91 -2.72 10.39 -14.69
C CYS A 91 -2.56 11.75 -15.41
N ARG A 92 -2.17 11.72 -16.69
CA ARG A 92 -2.39 12.87 -17.57
C ARG A 92 -3.90 12.98 -17.76
N VAL A 93 -4.48 14.07 -17.28
CA VAL A 93 -5.79 14.52 -17.75
C VAL A 93 -5.59 14.98 -19.19
N ALA A 94 -6.06 14.17 -20.14
CA ALA A 94 -6.27 14.66 -21.50
C ALA A 94 -7.46 15.63 -21.44
N ARG A 95 -7.25 16.83 -21.99
CA ARG A 95 -8.27 17.87 -22.14
C ARG A 95 -9.32 17.45 -23.15
#